data_AF-A0A4Z0MDG1-F1
#
_entry.id   AF-A0A4Z0MDG1-F1
#
_cell.length_a   1.000
_cell.length_b   1.000
_cell.length_c   1.000
_cell.angle_alpha   90.00
_cell.angle_beta   90.00
_cell.angle_gamma   90.00
#
_symmetry.space_group_name_H-M   'P 1'
#
loop_
_entity.id
_entity.type
_entity.pdbx_description
1 polymer ?
#
loop_
_entity_poly.entity_id
_entity_poly.type
_entity_poly.pdbx_seq_one_letter_code
_entity_poly.pdbx_strand_id
1 'polypeptide(L)'
;MKKNLRVSFGLALGLGRGGSWAWVPATAQQLPQFRSAKSIIRPPRHLTLHIGFARPRELAKAAHKTYRGAGPRPLVAGQQGAPSHTDEQWLGFFCPDLLATLDLEPVATINSVKSTFLQAAGSGIRLPARVEVAGLTRSPPRPDLFESR
;
A
#
# COMPACT_ATOMS: atom_id res chain seq x y z
N MET A 1 13.54 -31.36 -15.00
CA MET A 1 13.72 -30.11 -15.78
C MET A 1 15.13 -29.58 -15.53
N LYS A 2 16.03 -29.69 -16.50
CA LYS A 2 17.45 -29.27 -16.38
C LYS A 2 17.57 -27.78 -16.72
N LYS A 3 18.16 -26.97 -15.83
CA LYS A 3 18.49 -25.57 -16.11
C LYS A 3 20.01 -25.48 -16.31
N ASN A 4 20.43 -25.30 -17.56
CA ASN A 4 21.82 -25.13 -17.92
C ASN A 4 22.18 -23.64 -17.81
N LEU A 5 23.11 -23.31 -16.92
CA LEU A 5 23.69 -21.97 -16.81
C LEU A 5 24.96 -21.92 -17.68
N ARG A 6 24.92 -21.13 -18.75
CA ARG A 6 26.13 -20.80 -19.53
C ARG A 6 26.76 -19.57 -18.91
N VAL A 7 28.01 -19.71 -18.46
CA VAL A 7 28.85 -18.60 -18.01
C VAL A 7 29.90 -18.37 -19.10
N SER A 8 29.84 -17.21 -19.74
CA SER A 8 30.87 -16.76 -20.68
C SER A 8 31.83 -15.84 -19.92
N PHE A 9 33.12 -16.18 -19.89
CA PHE A 9 34.16 -15.29 -19.41
C PHE A 9 34.81 -14.58 -20.61
N GLY A 10 34.85 -13.25 -20.55
CA GLY A 10 35.55 -12.41 -21.52
C GLY A 10 37.05 -12.62 -21.44
N LEU A 11 37.67 -12.81 -22.61
CA LEU A 11 39.12 -12.87 -22.78
C LEU A 11 39.70 -11.45 -22.70
N ALA A 12 40.52 -11.15 -21.70
CA ALA A 12 41.29 -9.91 -21.65
C ALA A 12 42.69 -10.15 -22.22
N LEU A 13 42.95 -9.65 -23.43
CA LEU A 13 44.29 -9.59 -24.03
C LEU A 13 45.00 -8.33 -23.54
N GLY A 14 46.04 -8.50 -22.73
CA GLY A 14 46.98 -7.43 -22.38
C GLY A 14 48.37 -7.72 -22.95
N LEU A 15 48.74 -7.01 -24.02
CA LEU A 15 50.13 -6.94 -24.50
C LEU A 15 50.87 -5.89 -23.65
N GLY A 16 51.82 -6.34 -22.82
CA GLY A 16 52.68 -5.47 -22.01
C GLY A 16 54.12 -5.96 -22.03
N ARG A 17 55.01 -5.14 -22.60
CA ARG A 17 56.45 -5.39 -22.76
C ARG A 17 57.16 -5.20 -21.40
N GLY A 18 57.99 -6.17 -21.03
CA GLY A 18 59.13 -5.96 -20.13
C GLY A 18 58.97 -6.48 -18.70
N GLY A 19 59.85 -7.42 -18.33
CA GLY A 19 60.43 -7.51 -16.99
C GLY A 19 59.67 -8.31 -15.93
N SER A 20 60.24 -9.48 -15.60
CA SER A 20 60.02 -10.28 -14.39
C SER A 20 58.77 -11.19 -14.32
N TRP A 21 59.01 -12.49 -14.49
CA TRP A 21 58.02 -13.56 -14.32
C TRP A 21 57.92 -13.96 -12.84
N ALA A 22 57.16 -13.21 -12.06
CA ALA A 22 56.68 -13.70 -10.76
C ALA A 22 55.30 -14.33 -10.96
N TRP A 23 55.17 -15.62 -10.67
CA TRP A 23 53.88 -16.29 -10.56
C TRP A 23 53.10 -15.64 -9.41
N VAL A 24 52.19 -14.72 -9.71
CA VAL A 24 51.16 -14.32 -8.76
C VAL A 24 50.06 -15.37 -8.90
N PRO A 25 49.82 -16.24 -7.89
CA PRO A 25 48.64 -17.06 -7.92
C PRO A 25 47.45 -16.10 -7.92
N ALA A 26 46.66 -16.14 -8.99
CA ALA A 26 45.37 -15.47 -9.04
C ALA A 26 44.56 -16.00 -7.86
N THR A 27 44.53 -15.24 -6.77
CA THR A 27 43.58 -15.47 -5.70
C THR A 27 42.23 -15.17 -6.31
N ALA A 28 41.56 -16.21 -6.79
CA ALA A 28 40.16 -16.14 -7.13
C ALA A 28 39.46 -15.71 -5.85
N GLN A 29 39.17 -14.42 -5.74
CA GLN A 29 38.21 -13.93 -4.76
C GLN A 29 36.93 -14.67 -5.09
N GLN A 30 36.60 -15.67 -4.27
CA GLN A 30 35.32 -16.35 -4.30
C GLN A 30 34.28 -15.24 -4.22
N LEU A 31 33.61 -14.93 -5.35
CA LEU A 31 32.51 -13.99 -5.35
C LEU A 31 31.56 -14.43 -4.24
N PRO A 32 31.04 -13.51 -3.41
CA PRO A 32 30.12 -13.89 -2.36
C PRO A 32 29.00 -14.69 -3.01
N GLN A 33 28.87 -15.96 -2.60
CA GLN A 33 27.75 -16.77 -3.02
C GLN A 33 26.50 -16.00 -2.59
N PHE A 34 25.82 -15.39 -3.56
CA PHE A 34 24.53 -14.77 -3.32
C PHE A 34 23.63 -15.87 -2.79
N ARG A 35 23.47 -15.91 -1.46
CA ARG A 35 22.47 -16.77 -0.82
C ARG A 35 21.16 -16.39 -1.48
N SER A 36 20.49 -17.38 -2.04
CA SER A 36 19.17 -17.21 -2.65
C SER A 36 18.29 -16.43 -1.67
N ALA A 37 18.09 -15.14 -1.93
CA ALA A 37 17.12 -14.35 -1.23
C ALA A 37 15.79 -14.97 -1.64
N LYS A 38 15.18 -15.74 -0.74
CA LYS A 38 13.81 -16.24 -0.91
C LYS A 38 12.98 -15.01 -1.23
N SER A 39 12.57 -14.90 -2.48
CA SER A 39 11.83 -13.75 -2.97
C SER A 39 10.53 -13.66 -2.18
N ILE A 40 10.46 -12.74 -1.21
CA ILE A 40 9.24 -12.42 -0.47
C ILE A 40 8.45 -11.44 -1.34
N ILE A 41 8.10 -11.85 -2.57
CA ILE A 41 7.12 -11.08 -3.33
C ILE A 41 5.77 -11.38 -2.69
N ARG A 42 5.22 -10.38 -2.00
CA ARG A 42 3.85 -10.43 -1.49
C ARG A 42 2.93 -10.69 -2.69
N PRO A 43 2.00 -11.67 -2.63
CA PRO A 43 1.12 -11.95 -3.76
C PRO A 43 0.34 -10.69 -4.13
N PRO A 44 0.05 -10.48 -5.43
CA PRO A 44 -0.71 -9.33 -5.89
C PRO A 44 -2.09 -9.33 -5.21
N ARG A 45 -2.46 -8.18 -4.63
CA ARG A 45 -3.78 -7.99 -4.03
C ARG A 45 -4.76 -7.55 -5.11
N HIS A 46 -6.02 -7.99 -4.97
CA HIS A 46 -7.11 -7.47 -5.77
C HIS A 46 -7.35 -5.99 -5.44
N LEU A 47 -7.41 -5.14 -6.47
CA LEU A 47 -7.67 -3.72 -6.35
C LEU A 47 -9.07 -3.41 -6.88
N THR A 48 -9.92 -2.85 -6.03
CA THR A 48 -11.28 -2.43 -6.40
C THR A 48 -11.29 -0.93 -6.64
N LEU A 49 -11.43 -0.54 -7.90
CA LEU A 49 -11.61 0.86 -8.29
C LEU A 49 -13.04 1.31 -8.02
N HIS A 50 -13.19 2.48 -7.41
CA HIS A 50 -14.46 3.10 -7.04
C HIS A 50 -14.30 4.63 -7.04
N ILE A 51 -15.40 5.38 -7.03
CA ILE A 51 -15.36 6.86 -7.14
C ILE A 51 -14.59 7.56 -6.02
N GLY A 52 -14.53 6.93 -4.84
CA GLY A 52 -13.77 7.39 -3.68
C GLY A 52 -12.30 7.01 -3.71
N PHE A 53 -11.84 6.26 -4.71
CA PHE A 53 -10.47 5.76 -4.76
C PHE A 53 -9.47 6.91 -4.76
N ALA A 54 -8.49 6.83 -3.85
CA ALA A 54 -7.43 7.83 -3.66
C ALA A 54 -7.92 9.27 -3.39
N ARG A 55 -9.20 9.45 -3.04
CA ARG A 55 -9.76 10.77 -2.73
C ARG A 55 -9.31 11.30 -1.36
N PRO A 56 -9.31 12.62 -1.17
CA PRO A 56 -9.08 13.23 0.13
C PRO A 56 -10.07 12.68 1.16
N ARG A 57 -9.55 12.33 2.34
CA ARG A 57 -10.36 11.88 3.46
C ARG A 57 -9.85 12.51 4.74
N GLU A 58 -10.79 12.89 5.58
CA GLU A 58 -10.53 13.42 6.90
C GLU A 58 -11.13 12.47 7.95
N LEU A 59 -10.36 12.23 9.01
CA LEU A 59 -10.85 11.52 10.18
C LEU A 59 -11.01 12.54 11.30
N ALA A 60 -12.19 12.62 11.91
CA ALA A 60 -12.38 13.52 13.06
C ALA A 60 -11.45 13.17 14.23
N LYS A 61 -11.08 11.89 14.34
CA LYS A 61 -10.18 11.36 15.35
C LYS A 61 -9.23 10.32 14.76
N ALA A 62 -7.98 10.33 15.21
CA ALA A 62 -7.00 9.36 14.78
C ALA A 62 -7.35 7.95 15.26
N ALA A 63 -6.98 6.94 14.47
CA ALA A 63 -7.09 5.55 14.88
C ALA A 63 -6.25 5.27 16.14
N HIS A 64 -6.67 4.26 16.90
CA HIS A 64 -5.99 3.86 18.13
C HIS A 64 -4.53 3.47 17.83
N LYS A 65 -3.60 3.85 18.71
CA LYS A 65 -2.15 3.65 18.55
C LYS A 65 -1.74 2.22 18.17
N THR A 66 -2.37 1.22 18.78
CA THR A 66 -2.10 -0.21 18.52
C THR A 66 -2.68 -0.71 17.20
N TYR A 67 -3.68 -0.02 16.65
CA TYR A 67 -4.43 -0.42 15.46
C TYR A 67 -4.47 0.72 14.42
N ARG A 68 -3.34 1.42 14.25
CA ARG A 68 -3.25 2.59 13.35
C ARG A 68 -3.17 2.23 11.87
N GLY A 69 -2.85 0.98 11.55
CA GLY A 69 -2.59 0.53 10.18
C GLY A 69 -1.66 1.47 9.41
N ALA A 70 -1.91 1.64 8.12
CA ALA A 70 -1.22 2.60 7.25
C ALA A 70 -1.85 4.02 7.29
N GLY A 71 -2.40 4.43 8.45
CA GLY A 71 -3.12 5.71 8.60
C GLY A 71 -4.47 5.71 7.86
N PRO A 72 -5.05 6.88 7.51
CA PRO A 72 -6.38 6.92 6.87
C PRO A 72 -6.42 6.36 5.44
N ARG A 73 -5.29 5.93 4.88
CA ARG A 73 -5.17 5.46 3.49
C ARG A 73 -6.04 4.24 3.17
N PRO A 74 -6.12 3.19 4.01
CA PRO A 74 -6.85 1.97 3.67
C PRO A 74 -8.34 2.18 3.40
N LEU A 75 -8.97 3.24 3.95
CA LEU A 75 -10.38 3.55 3.73
C LEU A 75 -10.74 3.83 2.26
N VAL A 76 -9.78 4.33 1.48
CA VAL A 76 -9.99 4.72 0.07
C VAL A 76 -9.01 4.04 -0.88
N ALA A 77 -8.20 3.10 -0.38
CA ALA A 77 -7.12 2.47 -1.16
C ALA A 77 -7.62 1.38 -2.11
N GLY A 78 -8.90 1.00 -2.06
CA GLY A 78 -9.46 -0.07 -2.89
C GLY A 78 -8.93 -1.48 -2.58
N GLN A 79 -8.11 -1.63 -1.54
CA GLN A 79 -7.52 -2.90 -1.12
C GLN A 79 -8.28 -3.45 0.08
N GLN A 80 -8.72 -4.70 -0.01
CA GLN A 80 -9.31 -5.41 1.11
C GLN A 80 -8.23 -5.84 2.12
N GLY A 81 -8.53 -5.75 3.40
CA GLY A 81 -7.64 -6.25 4.45
C GLY A 81 -7.64 -7.77 4.53
N ALA A 82 -6.49 -8.36 4.85
CA ALA A 82 -6.36 -9.79 5.15
C ALA A 82 -7.11 -10.14 6.46
N PRO A 83 -7.38 -11.42 6.73
CA PRO A 83 -7.98 -11.88 7.99
C PRO A 83 -7.00 -11.82 9.19
N SER A 84 -6.20 -10.74 9.25
CA SER A 84 -5.30 -10.42 10.35
C SER A 84 -5.30 -8.92 10.57
N HIS A 85 -5.44 -8.49 11.83
CA HIS A 85 -5.42 -7.06 12.20
C HIS A 85 -4.05 -6.41 11.97
N THR A 86 -2.99 -7.20 11.78
CA THR A 86 -1.63 -6.72 11.52
C THR A 86 -1.37 -6.39 10.04
N ASP A 87 -2.35 -6.56 9.15
CA ASP A 87 -2.17 -6.40 7.70
C ASP A 87 -2.00 -4.94 7.24
N GLU A 88 -1.87 -3.97 8.15
CA GLU A 88 -1.80 -2.51 7.94
C GLU A 88 -2.99 -1.89 7.19
N GLN A 89 -3.89 -2.71 6.66
CA GLN A 89 -5.09 -2.32 5.95
C GLN A 89 -6.28 -2.08 6.90
N TRP A 90 -6.11 -2.39 8.19
CA TRP A 90 -7.14 -2.20 9.21
C TRP A 90 -6.87 -0.96 10.05
N LEU A 91 -7.96 -0.27 10.40
CA LEU A 91 -7.97 0.81 11.38
C LEU A 91 -8.87 0.40 12.54
N GLY A 92 -8.32 0.44 13.75
CA GLY A 92 -9.06 0.18 14.98
C GLY A 92 -9.36 1.47 15.72
N PHE A 93 -10.58 1.56 16.24
CA PHE A 93 -11.06 2.67 17.05
C PHE A 93 -11.56 2.12 18.38
N PHE A 94 -11.20 2.81 19.46
CA PHE A 94 -11.69 2.53 20.81
C PHE A 94 -12.10 3.87 21.38
N CYS A 95 -13.41 4.15 21.38
CA CYS A 95 -14.07 5.37 21.87
C CYS A 95 -13.22 6.66 21.78
N PRO A 96 -13.51 7.58 20.87
CA PRO A 96 -14.78 7.75 20.14
C PRO A 96 -14.91 6.89 18.88
N ASP A 97 -16.11 6.87 18.31
CA ASP A 97 -16.43 6.16 17.07
C ASP A 97 -15.68 6.72 15.86
N LEU A 98 -15.62 5.91 14.79
CA LEU A 98 -15.10 6.33 13.50
C LEU A 98 -16.04 7.35 12.85
N LEU A 99 -15.59 8.59 12.74
CA LEU A 99 -16.19 9.60 11.87
C LEU A 99 -15.20 9.94 10.75
N ALA A 100 -15.58 9.64 9.52
CA ALA A 100 -14.78 9.89 8.33
C ALA A 100 -15.57 10.69 7.28
N THR A 101 -14.95 11.73 6.76
CA THR A 101 -15.48 12.54 5.66
C THR A 101 -14.66 12.28 4.41
N LEU A 102 -15.34 12.09 3.28
CA LEU A 102 -14.74 11.80 1.98
C LEU A 102 -15.23 12.82 0.95
N ASP A 103 -14.29 13.56 0.36
CA ASP A 103 -14.61 14.53 -0.69
C ASP A 103 -14.49 13.87 -2.07
N LEU A 104 -15.62 13.74 -2.76
CA LEU A 104 -15.72 12.99 -4.03
C LEU A 104 -15.49 13.83 -5.29
N GLU A 105 -15.42 15.16 -5.17
CA GLU A 105 -15.51 16.15 -6.26
C GLU A 105 -15.08 15.66 -7.66
N PRO A 106 -15.91 15.84 -8.70
CA PRO A 106 -17.15 16.61 -8.76
C PRO A 106 -18.37 15.91 -8.13
N VAL A 107 -19.52 16.59 -8.09
CA VAL A 107 -20.80 15.99 -7.66
C VAL A 107 -21.08 14.74 -8.49
N ALA A 108 -21.26 13.60 -7.82
CA ALA A 108 -21.46 12.31 -8.45
C ALA A 108 -22.60 11.54 -7.78
N THR A 109 -23.34 10.78 -8.58
CA THR A 109 -24.38 9.88 -8.07
C THR A 109 -23.76 8.67 -7.37
N ILE A 110 -24.15 8.42 -6.13
CA ILE A 110 -23.68 7.29 -5.32
C ILE A 110 -24.74 6.20 -5.33
N ASN A 111 -24.44 5.08 -6.00
CA ASN A 111 -25.37 3.94 -6.06
C ASN A 111 -25.16 2.91 -4.94
N SER A 112 -23.94 2.79 -4.42
CA SER A 112 -23.65 1.86 -3.33
C SER A 112 -22.46 2.32 -2.51
N VAL A 113 -22.52 2.09 -1.20
CA VAL A 113 -21.40 2.22 -0.28
C VAL A 113 -21.13 0.86 0.35
N LYS A 114 -19.88 0.41 0.31
CA LYS A 114 -19.46 -0.88 0.87
C LYS A 114 -18.32 -0.65 1.84
N SER A 115 -18.37 -1.34 2.97
CA SER A 115 -17.32 -1.33 3.99
C SER A 115 -17.10 -2.76 4.48
N THR A 116 -15.88 -3.05 4.92
CA THR A 116 -15.50 -4.36 5.47
C THR A 116 -15.02 -4.18 6.90
N PHE A 117 -15.43 -5.08 7.79
CA PHE A 117 -15.05 -5.06 9.19
C PHE A 117 -14.36 -6.36 9.56
N LEU A 118 -13.30 -6.26 10.37
CA LEU A 118 -12.61 -7.42 10.93
C LEU A 118 -13.26 -7.78 12.28
N GLN A 119 -13.49 -9.06 12.50
CA GLN A 119 -13.83 -9.60 13.82
C GLN A 119 -12.73 -10.53 14.27
N ALA A 120 -12.16 -10.26 15.44
CA ALA A 120 -11.16 -11.12 16.08
C ALA A 120 -11.32 -11.01 17.60
N ALA A 121 -12.29 -11.75 18.14
CA ALA A 121 -12.67 -11.71 19.55
C ALA A 121 -11.48 -11.99 20.49
N GLY A 122 -10.59 -12.93 20.14
CA GLY A 122 -9.38 -13.23 20.90
C GLY A 122 -8.38 -12.06 20.98
N SER A 123 -8.51 -11.06 20.12
CA SER A 123 -7.72 -9.82 20.15
C SER A 123 -8.55 -8.60 20.58
N GLY A 124 -9.74 -8.82 21.13
CA GLY A 124 -10.65 -7.74 21.56
C GLY A 124 -11.32 -6.97 20.41
N ILE A 125 -11.18 -7.44 19.16
CA ILE A 125 -11.72 -6.76 17.98
C ILE A 125 -13.15 -7.25 17.72
N ARG A 126 -14.11 -6.32 17.82
CA ARG A 126 -15.54 -6.58 17.64
C ARG A 126 -16.07 -5.85 16.41
N LEU A 127 -17.18 -6.36 15.88
CA LEU A 127 -17.93 -5.68 14.84
C LEU A 127 -18.56 -4.40 15.39
N PRO A 128 -18.76 -3.36 14.55
CA PRO A 128 -19.48 -2.18 14.96
C PRO A 128 -20.94 -2.53 15.27
N ALA A 129 -21.51 -1.87 16.28
CA ALA A 129 -22.93 -2.03 16.60
C ALA A 129 -23.84 -1.37 15.55
N ARG A 130 -23.34 -0.34 14.86
CA ARG A 130 -24.09 0.47 13.91
C ARG A 130 -23.14 1.11 12.90
N VAL A 131 -23.61 1.28 11.66
CA VAL A 131 -22.93 2.01 10.59
C VAL A 131 -23.93 2.98 9.98
N GLU A 132 -23.58 4.25 9.91
CA GLU A 132 -24.40 5.29 9.30
C GLU A 132 -23.62 5.98 8.18
N VAL A 133 -24.33 6.32 7.11
CA VAL A 133 -23.76 6.99 5.94
C VAL A 133 -24.69 8.15 5.60
N ALA A 134 -24.12 9.34 5.51
CA ALA A 134 -24.81 10.55 5.09
C ALA A 134 -24.09 11.19 3.91
N GLY A 135 -24.86 11.70 2.95
CA GLY A 135 -24.35 12.47 1.82
C GLY A 135 -24.74 13.94 1.97
N LEU A 136 -23.82 14.84 1.67
CA LEU A 136 -24.10 16.27 1.59
C LEU A 136 -23.71 16.77 0.19
N THR A 137 -24.65 17.40 -0.49
CA THR A 137 -24.37 18.13 -1.73
C THR A 137 -24.27 19.61 -1.38
N ARG A 138 -23.09 20.22 -1.53
CA ARG A 138 -23.00 21.68 -1.50
C ARG A 138 -23.69 22.19 -2.76
N SER A 139 -24.75 22.99 -2.60
CA SER A 139 -25.39 23.65 -3.73
C SER A 139 -24.31 24.44 -4.51
N PRO A 140 -24.29 24.39 -5.85
CA PRO A 140 -23.44 25.30 -6.60
C PRO A 140 -23.78 26.75 -6.20
N PRO A 141 -22.78 27.66 -6.15
CA PRO A 141 -23.05 29.07 -5.89
C PRO A 141 -24.02 29.59 -6.96
N ARG A 142 -25.10 30.23 -6.49
CA ARG A 142 -26.13 30.83 -7.33
C ARG A 142 -25.52 32.01 -8.11
N PRO A 143 -25.38 31.92 -9.45
CA PRO A 143 -24.78 32.99 -10.23
C PRO A 143 -25.67 34.25 -10.27
N ASP A 144 -26.96 34.12 -10.00
CA ASP A 144 -27.99 35.16 -10.04
C ASP A 144 -27.92 36.20 -8.90
N LEU A 145 -27.06 36.01 -7.89
CA LEU A 145 -26.94 36.92 -6.75
C LEU A 145 -25.84 38.00 -6.91
N PHE A 146 -25.16 38.05 -8.06
CA PHE A 146 -24.07 39.00 -8.31
C PHE A 146 -24.41 40.15 -9.27
N GLU A 147 -25.61 40.18 -9.88
CA GLU A 147 -25.99 41.21 -10.86
C GLU A 147 -26.94 42.29 -10.32
N SER A 148 -26.83 42.66 -9.05
CA SER A 148 -27.64 43.74 -8.46
C SER A 148 -26.79 44.68 -7.59
N ARG A 149 -25.83 45.37 -8.21
CA ARG A 149 -25.20 46.58 -7.65
C ARG A 149 -24.86 47.58 -8.74
#